data_AF-A0A3E2GYS9-F1
#
_entry.id   AF-A0A3E2GYS9-F1
#
_cell.length_a   1.000
_cell.length_b   1.000
_cell.length_c   1.000
_cell.angle_alpha   90.00
_cell.angle_beta   90.00
_cell.angle_gamma   90.00
#
_symmetry.space_group_name_H-M   'P 1'
#
loop_
_entity.id
_entity.type
_entity.pdbx_description
1 polymer ?
#
loop_
_entity_poly.entity_id
_entity_poly.type
_entity_poly.pdbx_seq_one_letter_code
_entity_poly.pdbx_strand_id
1 'polypeptide(L)'
;MPSLQSSVLLLPIKKAQAVLDDQEQKLRAFPGDLMTPANPFETAVGHFWGIHETRPYMQSRYALVEALVKVKTHRAVQSALDHLLDMLRLCRGDNQGVRDVVPALFLRLGQDQECYDFIKWWATTGEESDYDWGDMERGYLDVTDADVFEDVDIYTRRHYGLSHAVSITLIKIRILHDLRNLQSSTEVAKTASLPQEILDNIRAKLVSTIVTGNKEIMDSNDQGPAIEKLESQVAQLYKAVEKTNKHFWPALIRPGNNLKARPSYFSHGTPEEMQLVLQYSYDSWLETPGAIDLIREQVGK
;
A
#
# COMPACT_ATOMS: atom_id res chain seq x y z
N MET A 1 18.92 16.18 23.21
CA MET A 1 18.46 14.96 23.92
C MET A 1 17.15 14.51 23.27
N PRO A 2 16.96 13.20 22.96
CA PRO A 2 15.67 12.72 22.47
C PRO A 2 14.59 12.99 23.53
N SER A 3 13.38 13.40 23.11
CA SER A 3 12.26 13.59 24.05
C SER A 3 11.86 12.27 24.71
N LEU A 4 11.29 12.31 25.92
CA LEU A 4 10.78 11.10 26.60
C LEU A 4 9.85 10.28 25.69
N GLN A 5 9.02 10.96 24.88
CA GLN A 5 8.09 10.35 23.95
C GLN A 5 8.79 9.58 22.82
N SER A 6 9.92 10.09 22.31
CA SER A 6 10.77 9.36 21.35
C SER A 6 11.41 8.13 21.99
N SER A 7 11.83 8.20 23.26
CA SER A 7 12.46 7.07 23.94
C SER A 7 11.51 5.89 24.20
N VAL A 8 10.23 6.16 24.47
CA VAL A 8 9.19 5.15 24.70
C VAL A 8 8.86 4.36 23.42
N LEU A 9 8.81 5.04 22.27
CA LEU A 9 8.48 4.40 20.99
C LEU A 9 9.65 3.58 20.40
N LEU A 10 10.90 3.92 20.74
CA LEU A 10 12.08 3.22 20.25
C LEU A 10 12.38 1.92 21.00
N LEU A 11 11.91 1.77 22.24
CA LEU A 11 12.17 0.57 23.05
C LEU A 11 11.55 -0.70 22.44
N PRO A 12 10.26 -0.71 22.00
CA PRO A 12 9.68 -1.85 21.29
C PRO A 12 10.47 -2.24 20.03
N ILE A 13 10.90 -1.24 19.24
CA ILE A 13 11.70 -1.48 18.02
C ILE A 13 13.01 -2.16 18.36
N LYS A 14 13.76 -1.65 19.35
CA LYS A 14 15.03 -2.25 19.79
C LYS A 14 14.85 -3.70 20.27
N LYS A 15 13.78 -3.98 21.01
CA LYS A 15 13.47 -5.34 21.48
C LYS A 15 13.15 -6.27 20.31
N ALA A 16 12.29 -5.84 19.38
CA ALA A 16 11.92 -6.63 18.22
C ALA A 16 13.13 -6.90 17.30
N GLN A 17 13.98 -5.88 17.09
CA GLN A 17 15.22 -6.02 16.33
C GLN A 17 16.15 -7.06 16.95
N ALA A 18 16.37 -7.00 18.27
CA ALA A 18 17.25 -7.97 18.95
C ALA A 18 16.73 -9.41 18.83
N VAL A 19 15.41 -9.63 18.84
CA VAL A 19 14.82 -10.95 18.60
C VAL A 19 15.04 -11.39 17.16
N LEU A 20 14.81 -10.49 16.19
CA LEU A 20 15.06 -10.78 14.78
C LEU A 20 16.53 -11.16 14.53
N ASP A 21 17.47 -10.39 15.08
CA ASP A 21 18.90 -10.64 14.95
C ASP A 21 19.30 -12.01 15.53
N ASP A 22 18.74 -12.40 16.69
CA ASP A 22 18.96 -13.72 17.28
C ASP A 22 18.40 -14.85 16.40
N GLN A 23 17.20 -14.70 15.84
CA GLN A 23 16.64 -15.69 14.92
C GLN A 23 17.46 -15.79 13.62
N GLU A 24 17.93 -14.65 13.10
CA GLU A 24 18.79 -14.62 11.92
C GLU A 24 20.11 -15.34 12.18
N GLN A 25 20.76 -15.04 13.32
CA GLN A 25 22.03 -15.67 13.70
C GLN A 25 21.87 -17.18 13.85
N LYS A 26 20.77 -17.65 14.45
CA LYS A 26 20.46 -19.08 14.58
C LYS A 26 20.35 -19.77 13.22
N LEU A 27 19.63 -19.16 12.27
CA LEU A 27 19.49 -19.71 10.91
C LEU A 27 20.80 -19.69 10.13
N ARG A 28 21.61 -18.63 10.27
CA ARG A 28 22.93 -18.54 9.62
C ARG A 28 23.94 -19.55 10.18
N ALA A 29 23.87 -19.83 11.48
CA ALA A 29 24.73 -20.80 12.14
C ALA A 29 24.24 -22.25 12.01
N PHE A 30 23.03 -22.46 11.47
CA PHE A 30 22.44 -23.79 11.35
C PHE A 30 23.21 -24.62 10.30
N PRO A 31 23.78 -25.78 10.68
CA PRO A 31 24.62 -26.57 9.79
C PRO A 31 23.84 -27.31 8.69
N GLY A 32 22.51 -27.27 8.73
CA GLY A 32 21.63 -28.05 7.86
C GLY A 32 21.28 -29.42 8.45
N ASP A 33 20.11 -29.94 8.09
CA ASP A 33 19.67 -31.30 8.35
C ASP A 33 18.78 -31.81 7.20
N LEU A 34 18.05 -32.93 7.41
CA LEU A 34 17.20 -33.53 6.40
C LEU A 34 16.05 -32.61 5.93
N MET A 35 15.56 -31.72 6.80
CA MET A 35 14.37 -30.89 6.58
C MET A 35 14.72 -29.42 6.31
N THR A 36 15.87 -28.97 6.81
CA THR A 36 16.32 -27.58 6.72
C THR A 36 17.69 -27.51 6.07
N PRO A 37 17.85 -26.84 4.92
CA PRO A 37 19.15 -26.67 4.31
C PRO A 37 20.03 -25.72 5.13
N ALA A 38 21.35 -25.89 5.01
CA ALA A 38 22.30 -24.90 5.50
C ALA A 38 22.14 -23.57 4.73
N ASN A 39 22.30 -22.44 5.42
CA ASN A 39 22.12 -21.10 4.86
C ASN A 39 20.78 -20.90 4.09
N PRO A 40 19.62 -21.05 4.75
CA PRO A 40 18.31 -21.02 4.09
C PRO A 40 17.98 -19.67 3.42
N PHE A 41 18.69 -18.59 3.76
CA PHE A 41 18.52 -17.29 3.13
C PHE A 41 18.92 -17.25 1.65
N GLU A 42 19.72 -18.21 1.20
CA GLU A 42 20.15 -18.37 -0.19
C GLU A 42 19.55 -19.64 -0.80
N THR A 43 19.55 -20.74 -0.05
CA THR A 43 19.17 -22.06 -0.58
C THR A 43 17.69 -22.36 -0.52
N ALA A 44 16.89 -21.55 0.19
CA ALA A 44 15.47 -21.79 0.40
C ALA A 44 14.58 -20.57 0.11
N VAL A 45 15.09 -19.58 -0.63
CA VAL A 45 14.28 -18.45 -1.11
C VAL A 45 13.13 -18.99 -1.97
N GLY A 46 11.92 -18.44 -1.82
CA GLY A 46 10.70 -18.94 -2.46
C GLY A 46 10.02 -20.07 -1.68
N HIS A 47 10.78 -20.88 -0.95
CA HIS A 47 10.29 -22.00 -0.15
C HIS A 47 10.35 -21.76 1.36
N PHE A 48 10.73 -20.54 1.77
CA PHE A 48 11.13 -20.23 3.14
C PHE A 48 10.05 -20.56 4.17
N TRP A 49 8.76 -20.38 3.86
CA TRP A 49 7.67 -20.71 4.78
C TRP A 49 7.41 -22.22 4.97
N GLY A 50 7.76 -23.02 3.96
CA GLY A 50 7.62 -24.48 3.99
C GLY A 50 8.52 -25.14 5.03
N ILE A 51 9.65 -24.50 5.36
CA ILE A 51 10.59 -24.93 6.39
C ILE A 51 10.08 -24.45 7.76
N HIS A 52 10.12 -25.30 8.78
CA HIS A 52 9.56 -24.95 10.08
C HIS A 52 10.48 -24.01 10.88
N GLU A 53 11.78 -24.24 10.75
CA GLU A 53 12.89 -23.60 11.45
C GLU A 53 13.01 -22.11 11.09
N THR A 54 12.56 -21.73 9.89
CA THR A 54 12.57 -20.36 9.36
C THR A 54 11.36 -19.53 9.79
N ARG A 55 10.27 -20.16 10.26
CA ARG A 55 9.05 -19.44 10.65
C ARG A 55 9.24 -18.49 11.83
N PRO A 56 9.99 -18.84 12.89
CA PRO A 56 10.31 -17.89 13.97
C PRO A 56 11.00 -16.61 13.47
N TYR A 57 11.90 -16.71 12.49
CA TYR A 57 12.52 -15.54 11.86
C TYR A 57 11.46 -14.67 11.17
N MET A 58 10.63 -15.25 10.30
CA MET A 58 9.58 -14.54 9.58
C MET A 58 8.56 -13.86 10.52
N GLN A 59 8.18 -14.54 11.61
CA GLN A 59 7.31 -13.99 12.65
C GLN A 59 7.97 -12.82 13.40
N SER A 60 9.24 -12.98 13.80
CA SER A 60 9.98 -11.90 14.48
C SER A 60 10.17 -10.66 13.61
N ARG A 61 10.31 -10.87 12.29
CA ARG A 61 10.42 -9.79 11.31
C ARG A 61 9.12 -9.01 11.16
N TYR A 62 7.98 -9.70 11.12
CA TYR A 62 6.69 -9.03 11.14
C TYR A 62 6.44 -8.28 12.45
N ALA A 63 6.83 -8.83 13.60
CA ALA A 63 6.74 -8.14 14.88
C ALA A 63 7.57 -6.84 14.92
N LEU A 64 8.72 -6.81 14.23
CA LEU A 64 9.49 -5.59 14.04
C LEU A 64 8.73 -4.58 13.17
N VAL A 65 8.10 -5.02 12.06
CA VAL A 65 7.23 -4.17 11.24
C VAL A 65 6.11 -3.55 12.08
N GLU A 66 5.42 -4.34 12.90
CA GLU A 66 4.37 -3.85 13.80
C GLU A 66 4.87 -2.80 14.82
N ALA A 67 6.13 -2.86 15.20
CA ALA A 67 6.76 -1.85 16.06
C ALA A 67 7.15 -0.59 15.26
N LEU A 68 7.68 -0.75 14.04
CA LEU A 68 8.09 0.33 13.15
C LEU A 68 6.91 1.20 12.72
N VAL A 69 5.79 0.60 12.29
CA VAL A 69 4.64 1.37 11.78
C VAL A 69 3.98 2.27 12.83
N LYS A 70 4.21 2.01 14.13
CA LYS A 70 3.76 2.87 15.23
C LYS A 70 4.56 4.17 15.31
N VAL A 71 5.76 4.21 14.73
CA VAL A 71 6.58 5.41 14.61
C VAL A 71 6.27 6.07 13.27
N LYS A 72 5.46 7.13 13.32
CA LYS A 72 4.97 7.85 12.12
C LYS A 72 6.03 8.77 11.52
N THR A 73 7.15 8.19 11.10
CA THR A 73 8.24 8.90 10.43
C THR A 73 8.54 8.22 9.10
N HIS A 74 8.91 9.00 8.09
CA HIS A 74 9.26 8.49 6.76
C HIS A 74 10.28 7.34 6.84
N ARG A 75 11.33 7.47 7.65
CA ARG A 75 12.36 6.42 7.82
C ARG A 75 11.81 5.11 8.39
N ALA A 76 10.89 5.18 9.37
CA ALA A 76 10.30 3.98 9.96
C ALA A 76 9.32 3.31 8.99
N VAL A 77 8.57 4.10 8.22
CA VAL A 77 7.69 3.59 7.15
C VAL A 77 8.52 2.91 6.05
N GLN A 78 9.61 3.53 5.59
CA GLN A 78 10.52 2.92 4.62
C GLN A 78 11.10 1.60 5.15
N SER A 79 11.62 1.60 6.37
CA SER A 79 12.18 0.38 6.98
C SER A 79 11.13 -0.73 7.14
N ALA A 80 9.87 -0.38 7.44
CA ALA A 80 8.79 -1.36 7.50
C ALA A 80 8.48 -1.94 6.11
N LEU A 81 8.43 -1.09 5.08
CA LEU A 81 8.22 -1.51 3.70
C LEU A 81 9.35 -2.46 3.23
N ASP A 82 10.60 -2.09 3.47
CA ASP A 82 11.77 -2.90 3.11
C ASP A 82 11.71 -4.30 3.74
N HIS A 83 11.30 -4.39 5.00
CA HIS A 83 11.12 -5.68 5.68
C HIS A 83 9.99 -6.51 5.07
N LEU A 84 8.84 -5.91 4.74
CA LEU A 84 7.73 -6.63 4.13
C LEU A 84 8.07 -7.12 2.72
N LEU A 85 8.76 -6.30 1.91
CA LEU A 85 9.22 -6.71 0.59
C LEU A 85 10.25 -7.84 0.66
N ASP A 86 11.17 -7.83 1.63
CA ASP A 86 12.10 -8.95 1.80
C ASP A 86 11.40 -10.21 2.35
N MET A 87 10.35 -10.07 3.17
CA MET A 87 9.49 -11.20 3.56
C MET A 87 8.80 -11.82 2.33
N LEU A 88 8.27 -10.99 1.42
CA LEU A 88 7.68 -11.44 0.16
C LEU A 88 8.71 -12.09 -0.76
N ARG A 89 9.96 -11.59 -0.82
CA ARG A 89 11.05 -12.25 -1.55
C ARG A 89 11.33 -13.65 -0.99
N LEU A 90 11.39 -13.80 0.33
CA LEU A 90 11.62 -15.10 0.98
C LEU A 90 10.43 -16.06 0.80
N CYS A 91 9.21 -15.54 0.81
CA CYS A 91 7.97 -16.30 0.69
C CYS A 91 7.04 -15.62 -0.34
N ARG A 92 7.26 -15.92 -1.63
CA ARG A 92 6.54 -15.28 -2.74
C ARG A 92 5.02 -15.49 -2.66
N GLY A 93 4.59 -16.66 -2.18
CA GLY A 93 3.18 -17.01 -1.97
C GLY A 93 2.49 -16.31 -0.79
N ASP A 94 3.21 -15.45 -0.06
CA ASP A 94 2.70 -14.62 1.03
C ASP A 94 1.85 -15.36 2.07
N ASN A 95 2.40 -16.44 2.63
CA ASN A 95 1.67 -17.26 3.60
C ASN A 95 1.31 -16.53 4.91
N GLN A 96 1.91 -15.37 5.19
CA GLN A 96 1.60 -14.53 6.35
C GLN A 96 0.64 -13.38 6.02
N GLY A 97 0.26 -13.19 4.76
CA GLY A 97 -0.64 -12.12 4.34
C GLY A 97 -0.05 -10.72 4.47
N VAL A 98 1.27 -10.57 4.36
CA VAL A 98 1.93 -9.27 4.49
C VAL A 98 1.66 -8.34 3.31
N ARG A 99 1.20 -8.87 2.16
CA ARG A 99 0.83 -8.06 0.97
C ARG A 99 -0.33 -7.11 1.24
N ASP A 100 -1.12 -7.33 2.28
CA ASP A 100 -2.22 -6.44 2.66
C ASP A 100 -1.73 -5.18 3.38
N VAL A 101 -0.48 -5.15 3.87
CA VAL A 101 0.09 -3.99 4.56
C VAL A 101 0.91 -3.12 3.60
N VAL A 102 1.57 -3.74 2.62
CA VAL A 102 2.52 -3.11 1.69
C VAL A 102 1.94 -1.88 0.97
N PRO A 103 0.74 -1.93 0.35
CA PRO A 103 0.18 -0.77 -0.37
C PRO A 103 0.07 0.49 0.48
N ALA A 104 -0.37 0.36 1.73
CA ALA A 104 -0.52 1.51 2.60
C ALA A 104 0.83 2.19 2.90
N LEU A 105 1.92 1.43 2.99
CA LEU A 105 3.25 1.98 3.24
C LEU A 105 3.80 2.72 2.01
N PHE A 106 3.63 2.17 0.80
CA PHE A 106 3.97 2.89 -0.43
C PHE A 106 3.26 4.25 -0.50
N LEU A 107 1.95 4.28 -0.20
CA LEU A 107 1.15 5.51 -0.21
C LEU A 107 1.60 6.54 0.82
N ARG A 108 2.10 6.12 1.99
CA ARG A 108 2.69 7.03 2.99
C ARG A 108 4.04 7.59 2.58
N LEU A 109 4.76 6.88 1.70
CA LEU A 109 6.03 7.32 1.13
C LEU A 109 5.86 8.18 -0.13
N GLY A 110 4.62 8.31 -0.63
CA GLY A 110 4.31 9.01 -1.89
C GLY A 110 4.70 8.21 -3.14
N GLN A 111 4.92 6.90 -2.99
CA GLN A 111 5.29 5.97 -4.05
C GLN A 111 4.03 5.39 -4.70
N ASP A 112 3.24 6.28 -5.29
CA ASP A 112 1.90 5.96 -5.77
C ASP A 112 1.93 5.03 -7.00
N GLN A 113 2.93 5.18 -7.88
CA GLN A 113 3.11 4.33 -9.06
C GLN A 113 3.52 2.91 -8.65
N GLU A 114 4.51 2.78 -7.76
CA GLU A 114 4.97 1.49 -7.26
C GLU A 114 3.88 0.76 -6.47
N CYS A 115 3.04 1.51 -5.73
CA CYS A 115 1.85 0.95 -5.10
C CYS A 115 0.88 0.35 -6.13
N TYR A 116 0.60 1.11 -7.20
CA TYR A 116 -0.29 0.67 -8.26
C TYR A 116 0.26 -0.57 -8.98
N ASP A 117 1.53 -0.54 -9.36
CA ASP A 117 2.24 -1.64 -10.02
C ASP A 117 2.23 -2.92 -9.17
N PHE A 118 2.51 -2.79 -7.86
CA PHE A 118 2.45 -3.88 -6.90
C PHE A 118 1.05 -4.51 -6.85
N ILE A 119 0.01 -3.68 -6.71
CA ILE A 119 -1.38 -4.16 -6.65
C ILE A 119 -1.78 -4.81 -7.98
N LYS A 120 -1.38 -4.22 -9.11
CA LYS A 120 -1.69 -4.75 -10.43
C LYS A 120 -1.09 -6.13 -10.64
N TRP A 121 0.18 -6.33 -10.27
CA TRP A 121 0.83 -7.65 -10.35
C TRP A 121 0.03 -8.70 -9.58
N TRP A 122 -0.39 -8.39 -8.35
CA TRP A 122 -1.23 -9.29 -7.55
C TRP A 122 -2.62 -9.50 -8.15
N ALA A 123 -3.21 -8.50 -8.81
CA ALA A 123 -4.52 -8.60 -9.45
C ALA A 123 -4.52 -9.33 -10.81
N THR A 124 -3.34 -9.54 -11.39
CA THR A 124 -3.17 -10.22 -12.67
C THR A 124 -2.38 -11.51 -12.51
N THR A 125 -1.05 -11.44 -12.56
CA THR A 125 -0.15 -12.60 -12.55
C THR A 125 -0.25 -13.36 -11.23
N GLY A 126 -0.43 -12.68 -10.10
CA GLY A 126 -0.61 -13.30 -8.79
C GLY A 126 -1.91 -14.10 -8.63
N GLU A 127 -2.90 -13.92 -9.52
CA GLU A 127 -4.17 -14.67 -9.55
C GLU A 127 -4.13 -15.87 -10.52
N GLU A 128 -3.02 -16.08 -11.23
CA GLU A 128 -2.86 -17.24 -12.13
C GLU A 128 -2.87 -18.54 -11.31
N SER A 129 -3.81 -19.44 -11.61
CA SER A 129 -4.01 -20.68 -10.85
C SER A 129 -2.83 -21.65 -10.87
N ASP A 130 -1.98 -21.53 -11.88
CA ASP A 130 -0.77 -22.32 -12.13
C ASP A 130 0.51 -21.49 -11.89
N TYR A 131 0.42 -20.39 -11.13
CA TYR A 131 1.60 -19.66 -10.71
C TYR A 131 2.47 -20.51 -9.77
N ASP A 132 3.70 -20.80 -10.17
CA ASP A 132 4.67 -21.51 -9.33
C ASP A 132 5.43 -20.52 -8.45
N TRP A 133 5.02 -20.43 -7.19
CA TRP A 133 5.63 -19.54 -6.19
C TRP A 133 7.08 -19.91 -5.83
N GLY A 134 7.50 -21.14 -6.12
CA GLY A 134 8.85 -21.65 -5.88
C GLY A 134 9.81 -21.41 -7.04
N ASP A 135 9.29 -21.19 -8.24
CA ASP A 135 10.12 -20.89 -9.41
C ASP A 135 10.68 -19.47 -9.32
N MET A 136 11.96 -19.37 -8.99
CA MET A 136 12.66 -18.10 -8.80
C MET A 136 12.98 -17.39 -10.12
N GLU A 137 12.98 -18.10 -11.24
CA GLU A 137 13.21 -17.56 -12.60
C GLU A 137 11.94 -16.92 -13.18
N ARG A 138 10.76 -17.26 -12.65
CA ARG A 138 9.51 -16.60 -13.02
C ARG A 138 9.47 -15.16 -12.48
N GLY A 139 8.98 -14.26 -13.32
CA GLY A 139 8.79 -12.84 -12.99
C GLY A 139 7.90 -12.64 -11.77
N TYR A 140 8.36 -11.84 -10.81
CA TYR A 140 7.69 -11.62 -9.53
C TYR A 140 7.73 -10.13 -9.16
N LEU A 141 6.56 -9.53 -8.96
CA LEU A 141 6.40 -8.09 -8.72
C LEU A 141 7.14 -7.24 -9.77
N ASP A 142 7.04 -7.67 -11.03
CA ASP A 142 7.78 -7.14 -12.18
C ASP A 142 6.93 -6.28 -13.13
N VAL A 143 5.72 -5.93 -12.70
CA VAL A 143 4.95 -4.85 -13.34
C VAL A 143 5.63 -3.52 -13.03
N THR A 144 5.83 -2.69 -14.05
CA THR A 144 6.41 -1.34 -13.94
C THR A 144 5.66 -0.38 -14.85
N ASP A 145 5.44 0.84 -14.39
CA ASP A 145 4.83 1.94 -15.17
C ASP A 145 3.44 1.56 -15.73
N ALA A 146 2.65 0.79 -14.95
CA ALA A 146 1.32 0.45 -15.37
C ALA A 146 0.42 1.70 -15.45
N ASP A 147 -0.47 1.71 -16.44
CA ASP A 147 -1.40 2.83 -16.64
C ASP A 147 -2.39 2.97 -15.48
N VAL A 148 -2.15 3.95 -14.62
CA VAL A 148 -3.02 4.26 -13.49
C VAL A 148 -4.35 4.86 -13.93
N PHE A 149 -4.55 5.22 -15.21
CA PHE A 149 -5.82 5.71 -15.74
C PHE A 149 -6.69 4.62 -16.38
N GLU A 150 -6.20 3.38 -16.42
CA GLU A 150 -6.95 2.23 -16.95
C GLU A 150 -8.22 1.95 -16.11
N ASP A 151 -9.09 1.11 -16.68
CA ASP A 151 -10.35 0.73 -16.06
C ASP A 151 -10.15 -0.10 -14.78
N VAL A 152 -11.08 0.04 -13.85
CA VAL A 152 -10.97 -0.53 -12.49
C VAL A 152 -11.65 -1.89 -12.34
N ASP A 153 -12.10 -2.49 -13.44
CA ASP A 153 -12.86 -3.73 -13.45
C ASP A 153 -12.14 -4.87 -12.74
N ILE A 154 -10.81 -4.93 -12.85
CA ILE A 154 -9.99 -5.97 -12.21
C ILE A 154 -10.00 -5.86 -10.67
N TYR A 155 -10.13 -4.63 -10.15
CA TYR A 155 -10.13 -4.32 -8.71
C TYR A 155 -11.53 -4.30 -8.08
N THR A 156 -12.58 -4.36 -8.91
CA THR A 156 -13.99 -4.33 -8.46
C THR A 156 -14.66 -5.70 -8.53
N ARG A 157 -13.90 -6.75 -8.89
CA ARG A 157 -14.38 -8.14 -8.94
C ARG A 157 -14.86 -8.61 -7.57
N ARG A 158 -15.81 -9.54 -7.58
CA ARG A 158 -16.31 -10.17 -6.36
C ARG A 158 -15.15 -10.91 -5.66
N HIS A 159 -15.02 -10.70 -4.35
CA HIS A 159 -13.95 -11.30 -3.51
C HIS A 159 -12.54 -10.76 -3.75
N TYR A 160 -12.37 -9.64 -4.47
CA TYR A 160 -11.09 -8.97 -4.53
C TYR A 160 -10.65 -8.44 -3.14
N GLY A 161 -9.34 -8.42 -2.89
CA GLY A 161 -8.76 -8.09 -1.59
C GLY A 161 -9.14 -6.69 -1.11
N LEU A 162 -9.71 -6.60 0.11
CA LEU A 162 -10.21 -5.34 0.68
C LEU A 162 -9.10 -4.29 0.80
N SER A 163 -7.89 -4.68 1.25
CA SER A 163 -6.77 -3.75 1.43
C SER A 163 -6.32 -3.11 0.11
N HIS A 164 -6.24 -3.92 -0.95
CA HIS A 164 -5.84 -3.46 -2.28
C HIS A 164 -6.90 -2.53 -2.87
N ALA A 165 -8.19 -2.89 -2.80
CA ALA A 165 -9.28 -2.03 -3.28
C ALA A 165 -9.30 -0.65 -2.57
N VAL A 166 -9.11 -0.64 -1.25
CA VAL A 166 -9.00 0.60 -0.46
C VAL A 166 -7.80 1.44 -0.90
N SER A 167 -6.67 0.80 -1.19
CA SER A 167 -5.44 1.50 -1.61
C SER A 167 -5.57 2.08 -3.02
N ILE A 168 -6.13 1.33 -3.97
CA ILE A 168 -6.43 1.84 -5.32
C ILE A 168 -7.42 3.01 -5.24
N THR A 169 -8.43 2.94 -4.37
CA THR A 169 -9.37 4.05 -4.18
C THR A 169 -8.62 5.33 -3.78
N LEU A 170 -7.65 5.23 -2.86
CA LEU A 170 -6.86 6.38 -2.44
C LEU A 170 -5.97 6.93 -3.57
N ILE A 171 -5.34 6.05 -4.37
CA ILE A 171 -4.55 6.47 -5.55
C ILE A 171 -5.43 7.26 -6.52
N LYS A 172 -6.61 6.74 -6.86
CA LYS A 172 -7.54 7.42 -7.79
C LYS A 172 -8.00 8.77 -7.23
N ILE A 173 -8.21 8.88 -5.92
CA ILE A 173 -8.52 10.17 -5.26
C ILE A 173 -7.34 11.14 -5.35
N ARG A 174 -6.10 10.69 -5.11
CA ARG A 174 -4.90 11.55 -5.23
C ARG A 174 -4.73 12.10 -6.64
N ILE A 175 -4.88 11.25 -7.66
CA ILE A 175 -4.81 11.68 -9.06
C ILE A 175 -5.99 12.61 -9.42
N LEU A 176 -7.20 12.34 -8.90
CA LEU A 176 -8.34 13.23 -9.09
C LEU A 176 -8.06 14.63 -8.52
N HIS A 177 -7.40 14.72 -7.38
CA HIS A 177 -6.98 15.99 -6.79
C HIS A 177 -5.96 16.70 -7.68
N ASP A 178 -4.97 15.97 -8.21
CA ASP A 178 -3.99 16.52 -9.16
C ASP A 178 -4.67 17.13 -10.40
N LEU A 179 -5.61 16.40 -11.02
CA LEU A 179 -6.30 16.89 -12.21
C LEU A 179 -7.16 18.12 -11.90
N ARG A 180 -7.86 18.14 -10.77
CA ARG A 180 -8.62 19.32 -10.31
C ARG A 180 -7.71 20.52 -10.04
N ASN A 181 -6.52 20.28 -9.49
CA ASN A 181 -5.50 21.31 -9.30
C ASN A 181 -4.99 21.84 -10.64
N LEU A 182 -4.71 20.98 -11.63
CA LEU A 182 -4.33 21.40 -12.98
C LEU A 182 -5.42 22.24 -13.65
N GLN A 183 -6.68 21.80 -13.59
CA GLN A 183 -7.82 22.54 -14.13
C GLN A 183 -7.89 23.94 -13.50
N SER A 184 -7.84 24.00 -12.17
CA SER A 184 -7.91 25.26 -11.42
C SER A 184 -6.74 26.18 -11.76
N SER A 185 -5.53 25.64 -11.91
CA SER A 185 -4.34 26.42 -12.28
C SER A 185 -4.45 27.04 -13.67
N THR A 186 -5.08 26.33 -14.62
CA THR A 186 -5.33 26.82 -15.98
C THR A 186 -6.30 28.00 -15.97
N GLU A 187 -7.37 27.93 -15.17
CA GLU A 187 -8.34 29.02 -15.03
C GLU A 187 -7.75 30.25 -14.33
N VAL A 188 -6.92 30.04 -13.29
CA VAL A 188 -6.21 31.13 -12.61
C VAL A 188 -5.21 31.81 -13.55
N ALA A 189 -4.47 31.04 -14.34
CA ALA A 189 -3.49 31.58 -15.28
C ALA A 189 -4.12 32.42 -16.39
N LYS A 190 -5.28 31.99 -16.91
CA LYS A 190 -6.10 32.80 -17.84
C LYS A 190 -6.50 34.13 -17.21
N THR A 191 -6.97 34.09 -15.96
CA THR A 191 -7.42 35.29 -15.23
C THR A 191 -6.26 36.25 -14.93
N ALA A 192 -5.09 35.72 -14.57
CA ALA A 192 -3.90 36.49 -14.22
C ALA A 192 -2.99 36.84 -15.42
N SER A 193 -3.33 36.37 -16.63
CA SER A 193 -2.52 36.56 -17.86
C SER A 193 -1.06 36.13 -17.68
N LEU A 194 -0.83 34.96 -17.07
CA LEU A 194 0.51 34.44 -16.83
C LEU A 194 1.18 33.98 -18.13
N PRO A 195 2.50 34.20 -18.32
CA PRO A 195 3.25 33.59 -19.40
C PRO A 195 3.21 32.05 -19.30
N GLN A 196 3.19 31.38 -20.45
CA GLN A 196 3.10 29.92 -20.54
C GLN A 196 4.23 29.22 -19.75
N GLU A 197 5.47 29.73 -19.86
CA GLU A 197 6.61 29.17 -19.13
C GLU A 197 6.43 29.17 -17.60
N ILE A 198 5.79 30.21 -17.05
CA ILE A 198 5.51 30.27 -15.62
C ILE A 198 4.41 29.27 -15.25
N LEU A 199 3.38 29.14 -16.09
CA LEU A 199 2.31 28.18 -15.89
C LEU A 199 2.86 26.74 -15.91
N ASP A 200 3.72 26.40 -16.88
CA ASP A 200 4.30 25.06 -17.01
C ASP A 200 5.14 24.70 -15.77
N ASN A 201 5.94 25.65 -15.28
CA ASN A 201 6.74 25.49 -14.06
C ASN A 201 5.87 25.30 -12.80
N ILE A 202 4.71 25.96 -12.73
CA ILE A 202 3.75 25.77 -11.64
C ILE A 202 3.09 24.40 -11.75
N ARG A 203 2.56 24.05 -12.94
CA ARG A 203 1.88 22.77 -13.20
C ARG A 203 2.77 21.58 -12.86
N ALA A 204 4.04 21.60 -13.28
CA ALA A 204 4.99 20.52 -13.01
C ALA A 204 5.29 20.30 -11.52
N LYS A 205 5.09 21.30 -10.65
CA LYS A 205 5.27 21.19 -9.19
C LYS A 205 3.98 20.97 -8.41
N LEU A 206 2.84 21.13 -9.09
CA LEU A 206 1.51 21.10 -8.47
C LEU A 206 0.97 19.68 -8.33
N VAL A 207 1.45 18.74 -9.16
CA VAL A 207 0.91 17.39 -9.30
C VAL A 207 1.97 16.31 -9.12
N SER A 208 1.51 15.09 -8.89
CA SER A 208 2.35 13.90 -8.76
C SER A 208 3.11 13.54 -10.03
N THR A 209 4.13 12.70 -9.86
CA THR A 209 4.94 12.16 -10.96
C THR A 209 4.10 11.42 -12.00
N ILE A 210 3.06 10.70 -11.58
CA ILE A 210 2.10 9.99 -12.45
C ILE A 210 1.48 10.96 -13.45
N VAL A 211 0.96 12.10 -12.96
CA VAL A 211 0.32 13.10 -13.82
C VAL A 211 1.36 13.83 -14.67
N THR A 212 2.51 14.21 -14.10
CA THR A 212 3.57 14.86 -14.90
C THR A 212 4.13 13.96 -16.01
N GLY A 213 4.12 12.64 -15.82
CA GLY A 213 4.56 11.66 -16.82
C GLY A 213 3.59 11.52 -17.99
N ASN A 214 2.32 11.90 -17.80
CA ASN A 214 1.30 11.85 -18.85
C ASN A 214 1.25 13.18 -19.62
N LYS A 215 1.95 13.23 -20.76
CA LYS A 215 2.03 14.43 -21.61
C LYS A 215 0.67 14.89 -22.13
N GLU A 216 -0.22 13.96 -22.48
CA GLU A 216 -1.56 14.30 -22.99
C GLU A 216 -2.36 15.08 -21.93
N ILE A 217 -2.31 14.61 -20.68
CA ILE A 217 -2.95 15.30 -19.56
C ILE A 217 -2.27 16.66 -19.28
N MET A 218 -0.94 16.69 -19.24
CA MET A 218 -0.19 17.92 -18.95
C MET A 218 -0.40 19.02 -20.00
N ASP A 219 -0.43 18.64 -21.28
CA ASP A 219 -0.58 19.56 -22.40
C ASP A 219 -2.04 19.99 -22.63
N SER A 220 -3.01 19.27 -22.04
CA SER A 220 -4.42 19.61 -22.15
C SER A 220 -4.76 20.91 -21.38
N ASN A 221 -5.61 21.73 -22.01
CA ASN A 221 -6.22 22.92 -21.40
C ASN A 221 -7.56 22.62 -20.71
N ASP A 222 -8.06 21.39 -20.85
CA ASP A 222 -9.29 20.92 -20.24
C ASP A 222 -9.09 19.51 -19.68
N GLN A 223 -9.11 19.41 -18.36
CA GLN A 223 -8.99 18.18 -17.60
C GLN A 223 -10.36 17.55 -17.30
N GLY A 224 -11.46 18.22 -17.68
CA GLY A 224 -12.84 17.81 -17.40
C GLY A 224 -13.12 16.34 -17.73
N PRO A 225 -12.84 15.85 -18.95
CA PRO A 225 -13.10 14.46 -19.33
C PRO A 225 -12.33 13.44 -18.45
N ALA A 226 -11.08 13.73 -18.11
CA ALA A 226 -10.27 12.86 -17.27
C ALA A 226 -10.73 12.89 -15.79
N ILE A 227 -11.16 14.07 -15.30
CA ILE A 227 -11.80 14.24 -14.00
C ILE A 227 -13.09 13.40 -13.92
N GLU A 228 -13.98 13.51 -14.91
CA GLU A 228 -15.24 12.75 -14.97
C GLU A 228 -14.97 11.23 -14.97
N LYS A 229 -13.98 10.78 -15.75
CA LYS A 229 -13.56 9.37 -15.75
C LYS A 229 -13.10 8.92 -14.36
N LEU A 230 -12.23 9.68 -13.70
CA LEU A 230 -11.73 9.35 -12.36
C LEU A 230 -12.83 9.39 -11.30
N GLU A 231 -13.77 10.33 -11.36
CA GLU A 231 -14.93 10.37 -10.47
C GLU A 231 -15.79 9.11 -10.59
N SER A 232 -16.03 8.65 -11.83
CA SER A 232 -16.71 7.39 -12.10
C SER A 232 -15.95 6.19 -11.52
N GLN A 233 -14.63 6.13 -11.74
CA GLN A 233 -13.78 5.05 -11.20
C GLN A 233 -13.76 5.04 -9.66
N VAL A 234 -13.66 6.20 -9.01
CA VAL A 234 -13.73 6.32 -7.55
C VAL A 234 -15.09 5.84 -7.03
N ALA A 235 -16.19 6.19 -7.70
CA ALA A 235 -17.52 5.72 -7.32
C ALA A 235 -17.69 4.19 -7.49
N GLN A 236 -17.09 3.61 -8.53
CA GLN A 236 -17.09 2.15 -8.73
C GLN A 236 -16.31 1.43 -7.63
N LEU A 237 -15.11 1.90 -7.30
CA LEU A 237 -14.27 1.36 -6.23
C LEU A 237 -14.93 1.53 -4.86
N TYR A 238 -15.54 2.69 -4.59
CA TYR A 238 -16.31 2.92 -3.37
C TYR A 238 -17.38 1.83 -3.18
N LYS A 239 -18.20 1.58 -4.21
CA LYS A 239 -19.25 0.56 -4.18
C LYS A 239 -18.68 -0.86 -4.02
N ALA A 240 -17.54 -1.14 -4.66
CA ALA A 240 -16.88 -2.44 -4.53
C ALA A 240 -16.41 -2.69 -3.09
N VAL A 241 -15.75 -1.73 -2.47
CA VAL A 241 -15.32 -1.81 -1.06
C VAL A 241 -16.52 -1.94 -0.14
N GLU A 242 -17.59 -1.16 -0.34
CA GLU A 242 -18.82 -1.25 0.46
C GLU A 242 -19.48 -2.63 0.36
N LYS A 243 -19.51 -3.20 -0.85
CA LYS A 243 -20.04 -4.54 -1.09
C LYS A 243 -19.17 -5.64 -0.45
N THR A 244 -17.86 -5.49 -0.51
CA THR A 244 -16.91 -6.44 0.11
C THR A 244 -16.97 -6.35 1.63
N ASN A 245 -16.96 -5.14 2.19
CA ASN A 245 -17.03 -4.91 3.62
C ASN A 245 -17.74 -3.58 3.94
N LYS A 246 -19.05 -3.67 4.20
CA LYS A 246 -19.92 -2.53 4.51
C LYS A 246 -19.51 -1.70 5.74
N HIS A 247 -18.61 -2.24 6.57
CA HIS A 247 -18.14 -1.57 7.79
C HIS A 247 -16.97 -0.61 7.52
N PHE A 248 -16.28 -0.75 6.38
CA PHE A 248 -15.03 -0.04 6.13
C PHE A 248 -15.19 1.48 6.04
N TRP A 249 -16.03 1.98 5.13
CA TRP A 249 -16.20 3.44 4.96
C TRP A 249 -16.71 4.15 6.23
N PRO A 250 -17.72 3.63 6.97
CA PRO A 250 -18.10 4.21 8.25
C PRO A 250 -16.94 4.29 9.25
N ALA A 251 -16.10 3.24 9.31
CA ALA A 251 -14.97 3.19 10.21
C ALA A 251 -13.81 4.09 9.77
N LEU A 252 -13.61 4.30 8.46
CA LEU A 252 -12.63 5.26 7.96
C LEU A 252 -13.00 6.70 8.38
N ILE A 253 -14.29 7.06 8.31
CA ILE A 253 -14.76 8.39 8.72
C ILE A 253 -14.71 8.55 10.24
N ARG A 254 -15.06 7.49 10.99
CA ARG A 254 -15.11 7.49 12.47
C ARG A 254 -14.39 6.26 13.02
N PRO A 255 -13.04 6.29 13.10
CA PRO A 255 -12.25 5.12 13.48
C PRO A 255 -12.50 4.62 14.90
N GLY A 256 -12.69 5.53 15.85
CA GLY A 256 -12.96 5.19 17.26
C GLY A 256 -12.00 4.13 17.81
N ASN A 257 -12.56 3.09 18.42
CA ASN A 257 -11.79 1.98 18.99
C ASN A 257 -11.30 0.96 17.94
N ASN A 258 -11.73 1.06 16.67
CA ASN A 258 -11.30 0.10 15.63
C ASN A 258 -9.79 0.16 15.39
N LEU A 259 -9.16 1.34 15.54
CA LEU A 259 -7.70 1.49 15.42
C LEU A 259 -6.89 0.84 16.55
N LYS A 260 -7.55 0.41 17.62
CA LYS A 260 -6.92 -0.27 18.77
C LYS A 260 -7.33 -1.73 18.87
N ALA A 261 -8.19 -2.21 17.97
CA ALA A 261 -8.69 -3.57 18.00
C ALA A 261 -7.56 -4.57 17.70
N ARG A 262 -7.67 -5.75 18.32
CA ARG A 262 -6.73 -6.87 18.14
C ARG A 262 -7.53 -8.14 17.88
N PRO A 263 -8.14 -8.27 16.69
CA PRO A 263 -8.90 -9.45 16.36
C PRO A 263 -7.96 -10.67 16.32
N SER A 264 -8.37 -11.76 16.97
CA SER A 264 -7.63 -13.03 16.93
C SER A 264 -7.88 -13.81 15.64
N TYR A 265 -9.00 -13.54 14.99
CA TYR A 265 -9.45 -14.15 13.75
C TYR A 265 -10.37 -13.18 13.00
N PHE A 266 -10.44 -13.32 11.69
CA PHE A 266 -11.42 -12.61 10.86
C PHE A 266 -11.88 -13.50 9.71
N SER A 267 -12.96 -13.09 9.08
CA SER A 267 -13.39 -13.65 7.79
C SER A 267 -13.76 -12.51 6.84
N HIS A 268 -13.81 -12.78 5.55
CA HIS A 268 -14.17 -11.77 4.56
C HIS A 268 -15.53 -11.13 4.86
N GLY A 269 -15.57 -9.80 4.83
CA GLY A 269 -16.73 -8.96 5.11
C GLY A 269 -17.04 -8.72 6.59
N THR A 270 -16.24 -9.28 7.52
CA THR A 270 -16.47 -9.11 8.97
C THR A 270 -15.97 -7.77 9.49
N PRO A 271 -16.49 -7.27 10.64
CA PRO A 271 -15.93 -6.12 11.32
C PRO A 271 -14.44 -6.29 11.70
N GLU A 272 -14.01 -7.52 12.00
CA GLU A 272 -12.63 -7.85 12.34
C GLU A 272 -11.69 -7.66 11.14
N GLU A 273 -12.12 -8.06 9.94
CA GLU A 273 -11.38 -7.79 8.69
C GLU A 273 -11.23 -6.27 8.47
N MET A 274 -12.34 -5.54 8.63
CA MET A 274 -12.32 -4.08 8.54
C MET A 274 -11.34 -3.47 9.54
N GLN A 275 -11.32 -3.95 10.80
CA GLN A 275 -10.43 -3.42 11.83
C GLN A 275 -8.95 -3.62 11.48
N LEU A 276 -8.59 -4.74 10.85
CA LEU A 276 -7.23 -4.98 10.38
C LEU A 276 -6.88 -4.05 9.22
N VAL A 277 -7.71 -4.04 8.16
CA VAL A 277 -7.43 -3.23 6.96
C VAL A 277 -7.42 -1.73 7.29
N LEU A 278 -8.33 -1.27 8.17
CA LEU A 278 -8.34 0.09 8.66
C LEU A 278 -7.03 0.44 9.37
N GLN A 279 -6.52 -0.44 10.23
CA GLN A 279 -5.25 -0.17 10.92
C GLN A 279 -4.06 -0.11 9.96
N TYR A 280 -4.07 -0.87 8.87
CA TYR A 280 -3.03 -0.80 7.84
C TYR A 280 -3.09 0.52 7.07
N SER A 281 -4.29 0.93 6.65
CA SER A 281 -4.45 2.02 5.68
C SER A 281 -4.75 3.39 6.29
N TYR A 282 -5.20 3.49 7.55
CA TYR A 282 -5.74 4.74 8.08
C TYR A 282 -4.76 5.92 8.00
N ASP A 283 -3.48 5.68 8.29
CA ASP A 283 -2.46 6.74 8.25
C ASP A 283 -2.27 7.29 6.83
N SER A 284 -2.29 6.46 5.77
CA SER A 284 -2.14 6.97 4.39
C SER A 284 -3.32 7.84 3.96
N TRP A 285 -4.54 7.47 4.39
CA TRP A 285 -5.74 8.27 4.15
C TRP A 285 -5.74 9.58 4.94
N LEU A 286 -5.31 9.55 6.21
CA LEU A 286 -5.21 10.73 7.06
C LEU A 286 -4.14 11.71 6.54
N GLU A 287 -3.04 11.17 6.03
CA GLU A 287 -1.93 11.93 5.45
C GLU A 287 -2.27 12.49 4.05
N THR A 288 -3.43 12.15 3.48
CA THR A 288 -3.90 12.67 2.19
C THR A 288 -5.01 13.73 2.39
N PRO A 289 -4.70 15.03 2.23
CA PRO A 289 -5.68 16.10 2.48
C PRO A 289 -6.96 15.95 1.63
N GLY A 290 -8.12 16.03 2.28
CA GLY A 290 -9.44 15.96 1.63
C GLY A 290 -9.92 14.57 1.23
N ALA A 291 -9.10 13.51 1.32
CA ALA A 291 -9.50 12.18 0.89
C ALA A 291 -10.66 11.60 1.74
N ILE A 292 -10.58 11.72 3.07
CA ILE A 292 -11.65 11.25 3.98
C ILE A 292 -12.93 12.10 3.81
N ASP A 293 -12.79 13.39 3.51
CA ASP A 293 -13.93 14.28 3.29
C ASP A 293 -14.70 13.90 2.02
N LEU A 294 -13.99 13.55 0.94
CA LEU A 294 -14.60 13.04 -0.30
C LEU A 294 -15.42 11.77 -0.04
N ILE A 295 -14.90 10.83 0.77
CA ILE A 295 -15.64 9.62 1.17
C ILE A 295 -16.87 9.99 2.01
N ARG A 296 -16.76 10.97 2.91
CA ARG A 296 -17.90 11.44 3.71
C ARG A 296 -19.03 12.00 2.85
N GLU A 297 -18.70 12.71 1.78
CA GLU A 297 -19.68 13.23 0.82
C GLU A 297 -20.37 12.11 0.04
N GLN A 298 -19.69 10.99 -0.25
CA GLN A 298 -20.28 9.83 -0.91
C GLN A 298 -21.27 9.09 0.00
N VAL A 299 -20.97 8.95 1.30
CA VAL A 299 -21.88 8.32 2.28
C VAL A 299 -23.18 9.09 2.46
N GLY A 300 -23.18 10.40 2.23
CA GLY A 300 -24.35 11.26 2.36
C GLY A 300 -25.26 11.33 1.13
N LYS A 301 -24.87 10.70 0.02
CA LYS A 301 -25.63 10.63 -1.25
C LYS A 301 -26.41 9.32 -1.33
#